data_AF-A0A7J8R218-F1
#
_entry.id   AF-A0A7J8R218-F1
#
_cell.length_a   1.000
_cell.length_b   1.000
_cell.length_c   1.000
_cell.angle_alpha   90.00
_cell.angle_beta   90.00
_cell.angle_gamma   90.00
#
_symmetry.space_group_name_H-M   'P 1'
#
loop_
_entity.id
_entity.type
_entity.pdbx_description
1 polymer ?
#
loop_
_entity_poly.entity_id
_entity_poly.type
_entity_poly.pdbx_seq_one_letter_code
_entity_poly.pdbx_strand_id
1 'polypeptide(L)'
;MIARPTITQASSFQFGRLFAIDDPLILEPKPRLTFIGNAQGLYVSSSRDPVVFPSVMYTNFTFTSGRFNGSSFSLFSRNLFLDKVRELAIVGGRGVFRMARGFALTL
;
A
#
# COMPACT_ATOMS: atom_id res chain seq x y z
N MET A 1 -13.19 -3.40 -0.91
CA MET A 1 -13.51 -2.91 -2.27
C MET A 1 -14.49 -1.77 -2.13
N ILE A 2 -14.27 -0.64 -2.80
CA ILE A 2 -15.14 0.55 -2.72
C ILE A 2 -15.76 0.94 -4.06
N ALA A 3 -15.18 0.51 -5.19
CA ALA A 3 -15.79 0.66 -6.51
C ALA A 3 -15.44 -0.52 -7.43
N ARG A 4 -16.38 -0.89 -8.30
CA ARG A 4 -16.23 -1.96 -9.30
C ARG A 4 -16.90 -1.56 -10.63
N PRO A 5 -16.14 -1.30 -11.70
CA PRO A 5 -16.72 -0.96 -12.99
C PRO A 5 -17.31 -2.20 -13.69
N THR A 6 -18.39 -2.01 -14.45
CA THR A 6 -19.09 -3.09 -15.19
C THR A 6 -18.39 -3.46 -16.50
N ILE A 7 -17.50 -2.61 -17.01
CA ILE A 7 -16.87 -2.72 -18.34
C ILE A 7 -15.76 -3.78 -18.45
N THR A 8 -15.51 -4.59 -17.41
CA THR A 8 -14.35 -5.48 -17.37
C THR A 8 -14.76 -6.94 -17.35
N GLN A 9 -14.21 -7.72 -18.29
CA GLN A 9 -14.36 -9.17 -18.39
C GLN A 9 -14.17 -9.87 -17.04
N ALA A 10 -14.77 -11.06 -16.92
CA ALA A 10 -14.65 -11.93 -15.75
C ALA A 10 -13.22 -12.51 -15.63
N SER A 11 -12.25 -11.67 -15.27
CA SER A 11 -10.97 -12.12 -14.73
C SER A 11 -11.02 -12.09 -13.20
N SER A 12 -10.14 -12.86 -12.55
CA SER A 12 -9.98 -12.88 -11.09
C SER A 12 -9.64 -11.50 -10.51
N PHE A 13 -9.00 -10.64 -11.32
CA PHE A 13 -8.36 -9.42 -10.86
C PHE A 13 -9.06 -8.11 -11.28
N GLN A 14 -9.93 -8.19 -12.30
CA GLN A 14 -10.85 -7.14 -12.80
C GLN A 14 -10.27 -5.72 -12.80
N PHE A 15 -9.78 -5.30 -13.97
CA PHE A 15 -9.29 -3.94 -14.24
C PHE A 15 -10.20 -2.85 -13.63
N GLY A 16 -9.61 -1.80 -13.08
CA GLY A 16 -10.33 -0.65 -12.54
C GLY A 16 -11.05 -0.89 -11.21
N ARG A 17 -10.96 -2.09 -10.59
CA ARG A 17 -11.41 -2.27 -9.21
C ARG A 17 -10.61 -1.39 -8.27
N LEU A 18 -11.31 -0.66 -7.41
CA LEU A 18 -10.73 0.24 -6.41
C LEU A 18 -11.00 -0.29 -5.00
N PHE A 19 -9.96 -0.24 -4.17
CA PHE A 19 -10.01 -0.67 -2.78
C PHE A 19 -9.53 0.47 -1.88
N ALA A 20 -10.23 0.67 -0.77
CA ALA A 20 -9.71 1.40 0.38
C ALA A 20 -8.98 0.42 1.30
N ILE A 21 -7.93 0.89 1.96
CA ILE A 21 -7.08 0.13 2.87
C ILE A 21 -6.97 0.88 4.20
N ASP A 22 -7.02 0.15 5.30
CA ASP A 22 -6.69 0.61 6.65
C ASP A 22 -6.11 -0.58 7.44
N ASP A 23 -4.85 -0.89 7.16
CA ASP A 23 -4.18 -2.07 7.69
C ASP A 23 -3.29 -1.70 8.90
N PRO A 24 -3.32 -2.46 10.00
CA PRO A 24 -2.48 -2.17 11.16
C PRO A 24 -0.99 -2.41 10.87
N LEU A 25 -0.14 -1.50 11.34
CA LEU A 25 1.32 -1.68 11.38
C LEU A 25 1.71 -2.35 12.70
N ILE A 26 2.40 -3.47 12.62
CA ILE A 26 2.73 -4.33 13.76
C ILE A 26 4.23 -4.63 13.75
N LEU A 27 4.91 -4.50 14.89
CA LEU A 27 6.35 -4.79 15.01
C LEU A 27 6.66 -6.29 15.04
N GLU A 28 5.85 -7.04 15.79
CA GLU A 28 6.09 -8.44 16.10
C GLU A 28 4.88 -9.28 15.66
N PRO A 29 5.09 -10.38 14.93
CA PRO A 29 4.06 -11.38 14.73
C PRO A 29 3.59 -11.97 16.08
N LYS A 30 2.39 -12.57 16.09
CA LYS A 30 1.79 -13.20 17.29
C LYS A 30 2.81 -14.11 18.02
N PRO A 31 2.78 -14.16 19.37
CA PRO A 31 1.70 -13.70 20.25
C PRO A 31 1.81 -12.26 20.77
N ARG A 32 2.94 -11.56 20.54
CA ARG A 32 3.17 -10.20 21.05
C ARG A 32 2.82 -9.18 19.97
N LEU A 33 1.54 -8.85 19.83
CA LEU A 33 1.10 -7.85 18.85
C LEU A 33 1.35 -6.44 19.39
N THR A 34 2.42 -5.78 18.95
CA THR A 34 2.65 -4.36 19.21
C THR A 34 2.22 -3.53 18.01
N PHE A 35 1.09 -2.84 18.16
CA PHE A 35 0.58 -1.90 17.17
C PHE A 35 1.36 -0.59 17.21
N ILE A 36 1.84 -0.14 16.04
CA ILE A 36 2.64 1.08 15.91
C ILE A 36 2.03 2.13 14.98
N GLY A 37 0.89 1.82 14.36
CA GLY A 37 0.29 2.71 13.38
C GLY A 37 -0.64 2.00 12.41
N ASN A 38 -0.93 2.68 11.30
CA ASN A 38 -1.80 2.19 10.24
C ASN A 38 -1.20 2.52 8.86
N ALA A 39 -1.38 1.61 7.90
CA ALA A 39 -1.23 1.84 6.48
C ALA A 39 -2.62 2.16 5.88
N GLN A 40 -2.82 3.42 5.50
CA GLN A 40 -4.11 3.92 5.03
C GLN A 40 -4.00 4.46 3.61
N GLY A 41 -4.95 4.10 2.75
CA GLY A 41 -4.97 4.61 1.39
C GLY A 41 -5.83 3.79 0.45
N LEU A 42 -5.34 3.64 -0.78
CA LEU A 42 -6.06 2.99 -1.86
C LEU A 42 -5.13 2.21 -2.79
N TYR A 43 -5.69 1.17 -3.41
CA TYR A 43 -5.07 0.58 -4.60
C TYR A 43 -6.12 0.29 -5.66
N VAL A 44 -5.67 0.35 -6.91
CA VAL A 44 -6.49 0.07 -8.09
C VAL A 44 -5.86 -1.03 -8.93
N SER A 45 -6.66 -2.00 -9.37
CA SER A 45 -6.25 -2.98 -10.40
C SER A 45 -6.00 -2.24 -11.72
N SER A 46 -4.76 -2.15 -12.17
CA SER A 46 -4.37 -1.26 -13.28
C SER A 46 -4.04 -1.98 -14.60
N SER A 47 -4.07 -3.31 -14.63
CA SER A 47 -3.90 -4.12 -15.86
C SER A 47 -5.22 -4.47 -16.50
N ARG A 48 -5.24 -4.45 -17.83
CA ARG A 48 -6.22 -5.20 -18.63
C ARG A 48 -5.75 -6.62 -18.96
N ASP A 49 -4.45 -6.90 -18.79
CA ASP A 49 -3.90 -8.24 -18.97
C ASP A 49 -4.38 -9.15 -17.82
N PRO A 50 -5.05 -10.28 -18.12
CA PRO A 50 -5.56 -11.20 -17.09
C PRO A 50 -4.45 -12.01 -16.39
N VAL A 51 -3.24 -12.07 -16.95
CA VAL A 51 -2.11 -12.86 -16.44
C VAL A 51 -1.27 -12.06 -15.44
N VAL A 52 -1.22 -10.73 -15.58
CA VAL A 52 -0.44 -9.85 -14.71
C VAL A 52 -1.35 -9.21 -13.67
N PHE A 53 -0.90 -9.11 -12.41
CA PHE A 53 -1.60 -8.38 -11.35
C PHE A 53 -0.89 -7.07 -10.91
N PRO A 54 -0.66 -6.11 -11.83
CA PRO A 54 -0.21 -4.78 -11.48
C PRO A 54 -1.35 -3.97 -10.87
N SER A 55 -1.15 -3.56 -9.63
CA SER A 55 -1.94 -2.49 -9.03
C SER A 55 -1.13 -1.22 -8.93
N VAL A 56 -1.81 -0.09 -8.87
CA VAL A 56 -1.19 1.17 -8.45
C VAL A 56 -1.66 1.43 -7.03
N MET A 57 -0.72 1.67 -6.12
CA MET A 57 -0.99 1.80 -4.69
C MET A 57 -0.55 3.18 -4.22
N TYR A 58 -1.47 3.92 -3.61
CA TYR A 58 -1.20 5.12 -2.83
C TYR A 58 -1.48 4.81 -1.37
N THR A 59 -0.48 4.92 -0.49
CA THR A 59 -0.63 4.53 0.91
C THR A 59 0.21 5.40 1.81
N ASN A 60 -0.41 5.88 2.90
CA ASN A 60 0.25 6.57 3.99
C ASN A 60 0.49 5.61 5.14
N PHE A 61 1.75 5.45 5.51
CA PHE A 61 2.16 4.74 6.71
C PHE A 61 2.25 5.73 7.84
N THR A 62 1.24 5.78 8.70
CA THR A 62 1.13 6.72 9.82
C THR A 62 1.50 6.01 11.10
N PHE A 63 2.50 6.54 11.82
CA PHE A 63 2.92 6.02 13.11
C PHE A 63 2.16 6.70 14.24
N THR A 64 1.64 5.91 15.18
CA THR A 64 0.86 6.37 16.34
C THR A 64 1.52 6.04 17.67
N SER A 65 2.71 5.42 17.65
CA SER A 65 3.51 5.13 18.84
C SER A 65 5.01 5.16 18.53
N GLY A 66 5.83 5.04 19.59
CA GLY A 66 7.29 5.01 19.48
C GLY A 66 7.91 6.34 19.03
N ARG A 67 9.16 6.26 18.56
CA ARG A 67 9.99 7.43 18.17
C ARG A 67 9.37 8.30 17.07
N PHE A 68 8.54 7.70 16.21
CA PHE A 68 7.98 8.38 15.04
C PHE A 68 6.50 8.76 15.22
N ASN A 69 5.97 8.69 16.44
CA ASN A 69 4.57 9.03 16.73
C ASN A 69 4.17 10.38 16.12
N GLY A 70 3.04 10.40 15.41
CA GLY A 70 2.48 11.56 14.72
C GLY A 70 3.11 11.85 13.35
N SER A 71 4.14 11.09 12.95
CA SER A 71 4.77 11.21 11.63
C SER A 71 4.23 10.16 10.65
N SER A 72 4.40 10.41 9.35
CA SER A 72 4.01 9.46 8.31
C SER A 72 4.89 9.58 7.07
N PHE A 73 5.04 8.50 6.32
CA PHE A 73 5.55 8.56 4.95
C PHE A 73 4.50 8.07 3.96
N SER A 74 4.62 8.54 2.72
CA SER A 74 3.67 8.29 1.63
C SER A 74 4.34 7.50 0.53
N LEU A 75 3.66 6.43 0.12
CA LEU A 75 4.01 5.60 -1.00
C LEU A 75 3.09 5.92 -2.17
N PHE A 76 3.65 6.01 -3.38
CA PHE A 76 2.86 5.96 -4.60
C PHE A 76 3.62 5.21 -5.68
N SER A 77 3.22 3.98 -5.96
CA SER A 77 3.97 3.12 -6.88
C SER A 77 3.09 2.08 -7.55
N ARG A 78 3.57 1.57 -8.70
CA ARG A 78 3.08 0.33 -9.26
C ARG A 78 3.55 -0.82 -8.36
N ASN A 79 2.63 -1.73 -8.06
CA ASN A 79 2.83 -2.89 -7.23
C ASN A 79 2.51 -4.15 -8.05
N LEU A 80 3.53 -4.92 -8.38
CA LEU A 80 3.41 -6.17 -9.13
C LEU A 80 3.30 -7.31 -8.13
N PHE A 81 2.08 -7.61 -7.69
CA PHE A 81 1.85 -8.53 -6.57
C PHE A 81 2.40 -9.94 -6.77
N LEU A 82 2.58 -10.40 -8.02
CA LEU A 82 3.13 -11.71 -8.36
C LEU A 82 4.67 -11.75 -8.32
N ASP A 83 5.33 -10.60 -8.21
CA ASP A 83 6.78 -10.53 -8.14
C ASP A 83 7.27 -10.88 -6.73
N LYS A 84 8.39 -11.62 -6.66
CA LYS A 84 9.02 -12.06 -5.40
C LYS A 84 9.52 -10.90 -4.54
N VAL A 85 9.93 -9.82 -5.17
CA VAL A 85 10.43 -8.61 -4.50
C VAL A 85 9.81 -7.43 -5.23
N ARG A 86 9.18 -6.53 -4.49
CA ARG A 86 8.49 -5.36 -5.06
C ARG A 86 9.10 -4.11 -4.45
N GLU A 87 9.69 -3.29 -5.31
CA GLU A 87 10.18 -1.98 -4.94
C GLU A 87 9.06 -0.95 -5.11
N LEU A 88 8.79 -0.21 -4.05
CA LEU A 88 7.72 0.78 -4.01
C LEU A 88 8.29 2.15 -3.63
N ALA A 89 8.06 3.15 -4.48
CA ALA A 89 8.60 4.49 -4.30
C ALA A 89 7.97 5.22 -3.10
N ILE A 90 8.82 5.76 -2.22
CA ILE A 90 8.45 6.75 -1.20
C ILE A 90 8.50 8.13 -1.86
N VAL A 91 7.35 8.77 -1.93
CA VAL A 91 7.16 10.05 -2.66
C VAL A 91 7.07 11.26 -1.74
N GLY A 92 7.03 11.06 -0.43
CA GLY A 92 6.97 12.14 0.54
C GLY A 92 6.70 11.68 1.97
N GLY A 93 6.49 12.65 2.86
CA GLY A 93 6.13 12.39 4.26
C GLY A 93 5.84 13.65 5.06
N ARG A 94 5.36 13.44 6.29
CA ARG A 94 5.01 14.45 7.29
C ARG A 94 5.79 14.23 8.58
N GLY A 95 5.86 15.27 9.41
CA GLY A 95 6.61 15.21 10.67
C GLY A 95 8.09 15.00 10.43
N VAL A 96 8.67 13.99 11.06
CA VAL A 96 10.09 13.66 10.91
C VAL A 96 10.46 13.19 9.49
N PHE A 97 9.49 12.72 8.70
CA PHE A 97 9.68 12.29 7.32
C PHE A 97 9.40 13.40 6.30
N ARG A 98 9.41 14.68 6.71
CA ARG A 98 9.21 15.80 5.78
C ARG A 98 10.27 15.74 4.66
N MET A 99 9.82 15.86 3.42
CA MET A 99 10.65 15.73 2.20
C MET A 99 11.29 14.35 2.00
N ALA A 100 10.80 13.30 2.65
CA ALA A 100 11.32 11.95 2.46
C ALA A 100 11.24 11.51 0.98
N ARG A 101 12.34 10.92 0.50
CA ARG A 101 12.46 10.25 -0.80
C ARG A 101 13.21 8.94 -0.57
N GLY A 102 12.80 7.88 -1.24
CA GLY A 102 13.42 6.56 -1.09
C GLY A 102 12.53 5.47 -1.65
N PHE A 103 12.71 4.25 -1.15
CA PHE A 103 11.92 3.09 -1.55
C PHE A 103 11.64 2.18 -0.36
N ALA A 104 10.57 1.41 -0.47
CA ALA A 104 10.29 0.26 0.39
C ALA A 104 10.42 -1.02 -0.43
N LEU A 105 10.99 -2.06 0.17
CA LEU A 105 10.98 -3.40 -0.39
C LEU A 105 9.93 -4.22 0.36
N THR A 106 9.04 -4.85 -0.38
CA THR A 106 8.15 -5.89 0.15
C THR A 106 8.48 -7.22 -0.49
N LEU A 107 8.51 -8.24 0.36
CA LEU A 107 8.54 -9.65 0.00
C LEU A 107 7.10 -10.17 -0.21
#